data_AF-M5BU64-F1
#
_entry.id   AF-M5BU64-F1
#
_cell.length_a   1.000
_cell.length_b   1.000
_cell.length_c   1.000
_cell.angle_alpha   90.00
_cell.angle_beta   90.00
_cell.angle_gamma   90.00
#
_symmetry.space_group_name_H-M   'P 1'
#
loop_
_entity.id
_entity.type
_entity.pdbx_description
1 polymer ?
#
loop_
_entity_poly.entity_id
_entity_poly.type
_entity_poly.pdbx_seq_one_letter_code
_entity_poly.pdbx_strand_id
1 'polypeptide(L)'
;MLQDLKAIAELADEQAFRANTKAPSCMEDTARLANKAFSNCVTDRTSPPSESRKWGIYYVVGIVMKCYFKVNRIALSRNIMRAIHANTDIPPLEQYPRADQVTYKYYVGLINFLNENHQAAEEDLTYAFYHCHRTADRNQE
;
A
#
# COMPACT_ATOMS: atom_id res chain seq x y z
N MET A 1 3.52 -13.08 -5.96
CA MET A 1 2.97 -13.76 -4.77
C MET A 1 2.00 -12.89 -3.95
N LEU A 2 2.43 -11.78 -3.31
CA LEU A 2 1.49 -10.93 -2.52
C LEU A 2 0.40 -10.28 -3.38
N GLN A 3 0.74 -9.82 -4.59
CA GLN A 3 -0.21 -9.26 -5.54
C GLN A 3 -1.24 -10.31 -6.01
N ASP A 4 -0.77 -11.53 -6.28
CA ASP A 4 -1.63 -12.65 -6.69
C ASP A 4 -2.57 -13.06 -5.55
N LEU A 5 -2.06 -13.10 -4.30
CA LEU A 5 -2.88 -13.35 -3.12
C LEU A 5 -3.99 -12.30 -2.97
N LYS A 6 -3.66 -11.02 -3.16
CA LYS A 6 -4.65 -9.92 -3.15
C LYS A 6 -5.70 -10.09 -4.24
N ALA A 7 -5.31 -10.49 -5.44
CA ALA A 7 -6.24 -10.72 -6.55
C ALA A 7 -7.17 -11.92 -6.26
N ILE A 8 -6.64 -13.03 -5.75
CA ILE A 8 -7.43 -14.22 -5.40
C ILE A 8 -8.38 -13.91 -4.23
N ALA A 9 -7.92 -13.17 -3.23
CA ALA A 9 -8.76 -12.75 -2.10
C ALA A 9 -9.94 -11.88 -2.54
N GLU A 10 -9.72 -10.97 -3.48
CA GLU A 10 -10.77 -10.13 -4.07
C GLU A 10 -11.82 -10.98 -4.78
N LEU A 11 -11.39 -11.93 -5.62
CA LEU A 11 -12.30 -12.84 -6.32
C LEU A 11 -13.08 -13.75 -5.37
N ALA A 12 -12.43 -14.25 -4.32
CA ALA A 12 -13.06 -15.11 -3.32
C ALA A 12 -14.13 -14.36 -2.52
N ASP A 13 -13.82 -13.13 -2.08
CA ASP A 13 -14.77 -12.29 -1.35
C ASP A 13 -15.95 -11.86 -2.25
N GLU A 14 -15.71 -11.54 -3.53
CA GLU A 14 -16.78 -11.27 -4.50
C GLU A 14 -17.69 -12.49 -4.73
N GLN A 15 -17.12 -13.69 -4.84
CA GLN A 15 -17.88 -14.91 -5.03
C GLN A 15 -18.69 -15.26 -3.77
N ALA A 16 -18.12 -15.10 -2.58
CA ALA A 16 -18.80 -15.31 -1.31
C ALA A 16 -19.98 -14.34 -1.15
N PHE A 17 -19.78 -13.06 -1.51
CA PHE A 17 -20.84 -12.05 -1.53
C PHE A 17 -21.98 -12.44 -2.50
N ARG A 18 -21.65 -12.85 -3.73
CA ARG A 18 -22.65 -13.29 -4.73
C ARG A 18 -23.42 -14.54 -4.29
N ALA A 19 -22.75 -15.46 -3.60
CA ALA A 19 -23.36 -16.67 -3.06
C ALA A 19 -24.13 -16.45 -1.74
N ASN A 20 -24.12 -15.21 -1.20
CA ASN A 20 -24.69 -14.85 0.10
C ASN A 20 -24.19 -15.76 1.25
N THR A 21 -22.95 -16.24 1.14
CA THR A 21 -22.31 -17.15 2.08
C THR A 21 -21.19 -16.44 2.82
N LYS A 22 -21.37 -16.20 4.13
CA LYS A 22 -20.43 -15.59 5.09
C LYS A 22 -19.91 -14.19 4.68
N ALA A 23 -19.59 -13.37 5.69
CA ALA A 23 -18.96 -12.08 5.45
C ALA A 23 -17.55 -12.24 4.84
N PRO A 24 -17.16 -11.40 3.87
CA PRO A 24 -15.85 -11.47 3.22
C PRO A 24 -14.72 -11.30 4.24
N SER A 25 -13.79 -12.26 4.28
CA SER A 25 -12.67 -12.28 5.22
C SER A 25 -11.31 -12.47 4.54
N CYS A 26 -11.28 -12.87 3.26
CA CYS A 26 -10.03 -13.18 2.57
C CYS A 26 -9.17 -11.94 2.35
N MET A 27 -9.79 -10.78 2.08
CA MET A 27 -9.09 -9.51 1.95
C MET A 27 -8.53 -9.03 3.30
N GLU A 28 -9.26 -9.23 4.40
CA GLU A 28 -8.74 -8.92 5.75
C GLU A 28 -7.54 -9.82 6.10
N ASP A 29 -7.60 -11.10 5.77
CA ASP A 29 -6.50 -12.06 5.96
C ASP A 29 -5.28 -11.66 5.14
N THR A 30 -5.49 -11.26 3.89
CA THR A 30 -4.44 -10.74 3.01
C THR A 30 -3.81 -9.48 3.57
N ALA A 31 -4.62 -8.55 4.10
CA ALA A 31 -4.11 -7.36 4.76
C ALA A 31 -3.20 -7.73 5.94
N ARG A 32 -3.60 -8.68 6.79
CA ARG A 32 -2.77 -9.14 7.92
C ARG A 32 -1.44 -9.74 7.44
N LEU A 33 -1.46 -10.55 6.38
CA LEU A 33 -0.22 -11.11 5.82
C LEU A 33 0.69 -10.04 5.21
N ALA A 34 0.12 -9.08 4.47
CA ALA A 34 0.87 -7.97 3.89
C ALA A 34 1.51 -7.09 4.98
N ASN A 35 0.82 -6.85 6.10
CA ASN A 35 1.41 -6.17 7.26
C ASN A 35 2.57 -6.96 7.87
N LYS A 36 2.45 -8.29 7.97
CA LYS A 36 3.56 -9.13 8.45
C LYS A 36 4.76 -9.03 7.52
N ALA A 37 4.54 -9.02 6.19
CA ALA A 37 5.60 -8.79 5.21
C ALA A 37 6.24 -7.40 5.39
N PHE A 38 5.44 -6.36 5.60
CA PHE A 38 5.95 -5.01 5.88
C PHE A 38 6.84 -4.98 7.12
N SER A 39 6.39 -5.55 8.25
CA SER A 39 7.18 -5.64 9.48
C SER A 39 8.51 -6.38 9.27
N ASN A 40 8.52 -7.44 8.45
CA ASN A 40 9.73 -8.17 8.11
C ASN A 40 10.70 -7.35 7.26
N CYS A 41 10.20 -6.48 6.37
CA CYS A 41 11.04 -5.57 5.60
C CYS A 41 11.62 -4.45 6.49
N VAL A 42 10.81 -3.86 7.37
CA VAL A 42 11.24 -2.77 8.25
C VAL A 42 12.31 -3.22 9.25
N THR A 43 12.18 -4.43 9.78
CA THR A 43 13.14 -5.00 10.75
C THR A 43 14.33 -5.69 10.10
N ASP A 44 14.45 -5.64 8.76
CA ASP A 44 15.53 -6.27 8.03
C ASP A 44 16.88 -5.59 8.30
N ARG A 45 17.85 -6.40 8.71
CA ARG A 45 19.23 -5.99 9.04
C ARG A 45 20.26 -6.63 8.13
N THR A 46 19.83 -7.10 6.95
CA THR A 46 20.68 -7.78 5.97
C THR A 46 21.78 -6.84 5.48
N SER A 47 22.99 -7.38 5.36
CA SER A 47 24.17 -6.71 4.82
C SER A 47 24.73 -7.56 3.67
N PRO A 48 25.06 -6.96 2.50
CA PRO A 48 25.08 -5.52 2.20
C PRO A 48 23.67 -4.91 2.05
N PRO A 49 23.50 -3.58 2.24
CA PRO A 49 22.20 -2.91 2.12
C PRO A 49 21.49 -3.11 0.77
N SER A 50 22.24 -3.39 -0.30
CA SER A 50 21.70 -3.71 -1.63
C SER A 50 20.87 -4.99 -1.67
N GLU A 51 21.11 -5.92 -0.75
CA GLU A 51 20.37 -7.19 -0.65
C GLU A 51 19.25 -7.15 0.39
N SER A 52 19.06 -6.00 1.04
CA SER A 52 18.04 -5.85 2.06
C SER A 52 16.63 -5.89 1.49
N ARG A 53 15.72 -6.52 2.25
CA ARG A 53 14.28 -6.51 1.98
C ARG A 53 13.66 -5.12 2.13
N LYS A 54 14.40 -4.13 2.66
CA LYS A 54 13.98 -2.71 2.72
C LYS A 54 13.65 -2.15 1.33
N TRP A 55 14.29 -2.63 0.27
CA TRP A 55 13.96 -2.26 -1.12
C TRP A 55 12.56 -2.70 -1.58
N GLY A 56 11.90 -3.60 -0.84
CA GLY A 56 10.51 -4.01 -1.11
C GLY A 56 9.45 -3.24 -0.31
N ILE A 57 9.84 -2.29 0.54
CA ILE A 57 8.90 -1.65 1.49
C ILE A 57 7.74 -0.98 0.80
N TYR A 58 7.98 -0.05 -0.14
CA TYR A 58 6.89 0.70 -0.75
C TYR A 58 5.98 -0.16 -1.63
N TYR A 59 6.51 -1.21 -2.26
CA TYR A 59 5.71 -2.23 -2.94
C TYR A 59 4.75 -2.93 -1.96
N VAL A 60 5.24 -3.41 -0.82
CA VAL A 60 4.40 -4.07 0.19
C VAL A 60 3.39 -3.08 0.80
N VAL A 61 3.81 -1.84 1.06
CA VAL A 61 2.93 -0.78 1.56
C VAL A 61 1.79 -0.52 0.58
N GLY A 62 2.06 -0.45 -0.72
CA GLY A 62 1.02 -0.31 -1.74
C GLY A 62 -0.04 -1.41 -1.68
N ILE A 63 0.36 -2.65 -1.41
CA ILE A 63 -0.57 -3.77 -1.22
C ILE A 63 -1.37 -3.62 0.08
N VAL A 64 -0.71 -3.25 1.19
CA VAL A 64 -1.37 -3.00 2.48
C VAL A 64 -2.43 -1.91 2.34
N MET A 65 -2.09 -0.78 1.71
CA MET A 65 -3.02 0.33 1.48
C MET A 65 -4.22 -0.11 0.64
N LYS A 66 -3.99 -0.81 -0.49
CA LYS A 66 -5.06 -1.37 -1.33
C LYS A 66 -6.03 -2.24 -0.53
N CYS A 67 -5.50 -3.13 0.31
CA CYS A 67 -6.33 -3.99 1.15
C CYS A 67 -7.12 -3.16 2.18
N TYR A 68 -6.46 -2.25 2.90
CA TYR A 68 -7.10 -1.43 3.94
C TYR A 68 -8.20 -0.52 3.40
N PHE A 69 -8.00 0.09 2.23
CA PHE A 69 -9.05 0.88 1.58
C PHE A 69 -10.23 -0.02 1.18
N LYS A 70 -9.96 -1.19 0.59
CA LYS A 70 -11.02 -2.14 0.20
C LYS A 70 -11.86 -2.64 1.38
N VAL A 71 -11.24 -2.94 2.53
CA VAL A 71 -11.96 -3.42 3.74
C VAL A 71 -12.41 -2.29 4.67
N ASN A 72 -12.31 -1.03 4.24
CA ASN A 72 -12.66 0.15 5.03
C ASN A 72 -11.97 0.20 6.42
N ARG A 73 -10.65 -0.01 6.44
CA ARG A 73 -9.77 0.06 7.63
C ARG A 73 -8.65 1.10 7.47
N ILE A 74 -8.97 2.23 6.83
CA ILE A 74 -8.02 3.30 6.47
C ILE A 74 -7.25 3.84 7.70
N ALA A 75 -7.86 3.85 8.88
CA ALA A 75 -7.21 4.28 10.12
C ALA A 75 -5.92 3.51 10.45
N LEU A 76 -5.80 2.24 10.02
CA LEU A 76 -4.62 1.40 10.25
C LEU A 76 -3.39 1.86 9.43
N SER A 77 -3.62 2.56 8.32
CA SER A 77 -2.56 3.10 7.45
C SER A 77 -1.62 4.07 8.16
N ARG A 78 -2.10 4.76 9.21
CA ARG A 78 -1.28 5.68 10.00
C ARG A 78 -0.10 5.00 10.69
N ASN A 79 -0.28 3.75 11.13
CA ASN A 79 0.80 3.00 11.79
C ASN A 79 1.92 2.67 10.80
N ILE A 80 1.56 2.37 9.55
CA ILE A 80 2.51 2.11 8.47
C ILE A 80 3.32 3.36 8.15
N MET A 81 2.67 4.51 7.96
CA MET A 81 3.36 5.78 7.69
C MET A 81 4.32 6.15 8.82
N ARG A 82 3.90 6.01 10.08
CA ARG A 82 4.77 6.26 11.24
C ARG A 82 5.99 5.34 11.28
N ALA A 83 5.82 4.05 10.98
CA ALA A 83 6.91 3.09 10.96
C ALA A 83 7.94 3.39 9.84
N ILE A 84 7.49 3.91 8.70
CA ILE A 84 8.38 4.36 7.62
C ILE A 84 9.15 5.60 8.07
N HIS A 85 8.47 6.63 8.56
CA HIS A 85 9.12 7.90 8.98
C HIS A 85 10.09 7.73 10.15
N ALA A 86 9.84 6.77 11.05
CA ALA A 86 10.70 6.53 12.20
C ALA A 86 11.98 5.74 11.87
N ASN A 87 12.07 5.12 10.68
CA ASN A 87 13.18 4.25 10.33
C ASN A 87 14.11 4.93 9.32
N THR A 88 15.25 5.41 9.82
CA THR A 88 16.28 6.12 9.03
C THR A 88 17.02 5.22 8.05
N ASP A 89 16.94 3.90 8.19
CA ASP A 89 17.62 2.96 7.29
C ASP A 89 16.83 2.69 6.01
N ILE A 90 15.57 3.14 5.93
CA ILE A 90 14.76 2.99 4.72
C ILE A 90 15.24 4.02 3.70
N PRO A 91 15.62 3.61 2.49
CA PRO A 91 15.98 4.56 1.44
C PRO A 91 14.87 5.59 1.17
N PRO A 92 15.24 6.81 0.73
CA PRO A 92 14.26 7.81 0.28
C PRO A 92 13.32 7.25 -0.80
N LEU A 93 12.07 7.73 -0.81
CA LEU A 93 11.03 7.27 -1.73
C LEU A 93 11.48 7.35 -3.20
N GLU A 94 12.25 8.40 -3.53
CA GLU A 94 12.72 8.69 -4.88
C GLU A 94 13.65 7.59 -5.45
N GLN A 95 14.23 6.76 -4.59
CA GLN A 95 15.10 5.64 -4.98
C GLN A 95 14.31 4.36 -5.34
N TYR A 96 13.00 4.33 -5.09
CA TYR A 96 12.15 3.18 -5.41
C TYR A 96 11.61 3.26 -6.85
N PRO A 97 11.09 2.15 -7.41
CA PRO A 97 10.42 2.21 -8.71
C PRO A 97 9.30 3.26 -8.72
N ARG A 98 9.20 4.02 -9.82
CA ARG A 98 8.20 5.11 -9.96
C ARG A 98 6.76 4.64 -9.66
N ALA A 99 6.41 3.40 -10.03
CA ALA A 99 5.10 2.83 -9.75
C ALA A 99 4.78 2.75 -8.25
N ASP A 100 5.77 2.40 -7.42
CA ASP A 100 5.63 2.34 -5.97
C ASP A 100 5.54 3.76 -5.38
N GLN A 101 6.32 4.70 -5.91
CA GLN A 101 6.27 6.11 -5.52
C GLN A 101 4.87 6.71 -5.73
N VAL A 102 4.34 6.55 -6.94
CA VAL A 102 3.01 7.04 -7.33
C VAL A 102 1.92 6.40 -6.47
N THR A 103 1.99 5.08 -6.27
CA THR A 103 1.01 4.35 -5.46
C THR A 103 1.01 4.84 -4.01
N TYR A 104 2.20 5.00 -3.42
CA TYR A 104 2.33 5.50 -2.06
C TYR A 104 1.76 6.92 -1.94
N LYS A 105 2.17 7.84 -2.83
CA LYS A 105 1.71 9.24 -2.84
C LYS A 105 0.20 9.36 -3.03
N TYR A 106 -0.40 8.57 -3.91
CA TYR A 106 -1.85 8.53 -4.09
C TYR A 106 -2.58 8.20 -2.78
N TYR A 107 -2.19 7.12 -2.09
CA TYR A 107 -2.87 6.74 -0.84
C TYR A 107 -2.60 7.70 0.31
N VAL A 108 -1.39 8.26 0.42
CA VAL A 108 -1.10 9.30 1.41
C VAL A 108 -1.96 10.54 1.16
N GLY A 109 -2.09 10.96 -0.11
CA GLY A 109 -2.94 12.06 -0.51
C GLY A 109 -4.42 11.84 -0.15
N LEU A 110 -4.96 10.64 -0.40
CA LEU A 110 -6.32 10.28 0.03
C LEU A 110 -6.48 10.31 1.55
N ILE A 111 -5.50 9.80 2.30
CA ILE A 111 -5.53 9.84 3.77
C ILE A 111 -5.50 11.29 4.27
N ASN A 112 -4.67 12.15 3.68
CA ASN A 112 -4.61 13.56 4.02
C ASN A 112 -5.94 14.26 3.72
N PHE A 113 -6.56 13.95 2.58
CA PHE A 113 -7.87 14.48 2.22
C PHE A 113 -8.94 14.08 3.24
N LEU A 114 -8.98 12.81 3.65
CA LEU A 114 -9.90 12.30 4.67
C LEU A 114 -9.68 12.90 6.06
N ASN A 115 -8.48 13.42 6.35
CA ASN A 115 -8.17 14.11 7.60
C ASN A 115 -8.24 15.64 7.47
N GLU A 116 -8.87 16.17 6.41
CA GLU A 116 -9.05 17.61 6.15
C GLU A 116 -7.73 18.39 5.96
N ASN A 117 -6.62 17.69 5.73
CA ASN A 117 -5.32 18.28 5.39
C ASN A 117 -5.25 18.56 3.88
N HIS A 118 -6.10 19.46 3.38
CA HIS A 118 -6.32 19.66 1.96
C HIS A 118 -5.06 20.07 1.17
N GLN A 119 -4.20 20.92 1.74
CA GLN A 119 -2.97 21.35 1.08
C GLN A 119 -2.01 20.16 0.83
N ALA A 120 -1.74 19.36 1.87
CA ALA A 120 -0.89 18.18 1.73
C ALA A 120 -1.51 17.13 0.80
N ALA A 121 -2.84 16.98 0.84
CA ALA A 121 -3.56 16.10 -0.07
C ALA A 121 -3.39 16.54 -1.53
N GLU A 122 -3.54 17.82 -1.82
CA GLU A 122 -3.35 18.38 -3.16
C GLU A 122 -1.93 18.13 -3.68
N GLU A 123 -0.90 18.38 -2.87
CA GLU A 123 0.49 18.15 -3.23
C GLU A 123 0.76 16.67 -3.59
N ASP A 124 0.33 15.74 -2.72
CA ASP A 124 0.55 14.31 -2.91
C ASP A 124 -0.25 13.73 -4.08
N LEU A 125 -1.52 14.12 -4.24
CA LEU A 125 -2.37 13.68 -5.34
C LEU A 125 -1.92 14.26 -6.68
N THR A 126 -1.49 15.52 -6.70
CA THR A 126 -0.93 16.18 -7.89
C THR A 126 0.36 15.48 -8.33
N TYR A 127 1.23 15.16 -7.37
CA TYR A 127 2.43 14.37 -7.66
C TYR A 127 2.06 13.03 -8.30
N ALA A 128 1.12 12.29 -7.70
CA ALA A 128 0.69 11.00 -8.22
C ALA A 128 0.11 11.11 -9.63
N PHE A 129 -0.70 12.14 -9.89
CA PHE A 129 -1.30 12.40 -11.20
C PHE A 129 -0.25 12.67 -12.28
N TYR A 130 0.73 13.54 -12.04
CA TYR A 130 1.74 13.87 -13.05
C TYR A 130 2.78 12.77 -13.27
N HIS A 131 3.00 11.90 -12.28
CA HIS A 131 4.00 10.84 -12.36
C HIS A 131 3.41 9.47 -12.72
N CYS A 132 2.08 9.32 -12.76
CA CYS A 132 1.47 8.09 -13.23
C CYS A 132 1.77 7.85 -14.71
N HIS A 133 1.90 6.59 -15.11
CA HIS A 133 2.14 6.28 -16.51
C HIS A 133 0.84 6.47 -17.30
N ARG A 134 0.89 7.24 -18.39
CA ARG A 134 -0.30 7.59 -19.20
C ARG A 134 -1.06 6.37 -19.73
N THR A 135 -0.38 5.23 -19.90
CA THR A 135 -0.99 3.98 -20.39
C THR A 135 -1.36 3.00 -19.27
N ALA A 136 -1.28 3.42 -18.00
CA ALA A 136 -1.68 2.58 -16.88
C ALA A 136 -3.19 2.71 -16.66
N ASP A 137 -3.99 2.15 -17.56
CA ASP A 137 -5.46 2.26 -17.54
C ASP A 137 -6.07 1.70 -16.25
N ARG A 138 -5.38 0.75 -15.59
CA ARG A 138 -5.77 0.22 -14.28
C ARG A 138 -5.71 1.24 -13.12
N ASN A 139 -5.10 2.40 -13.35
CA ASN A 139 -5.02 3.50 -12.37
C ASN A 139 -6.09 4.59 -12.63
N GLN A 140 -6.97 4.37 -13.60
CA GLN A 140 -8.21 5.14 -13.78
C GLN A 140 -9.27 4.46 -12.91
N GLU A 141 -9.30 4.77 -11.61
CA GLU A 141 -10.43 4.40 -10.74
C GLU A 141 -11.58 5.39 -10.89
#